data_AF-M3C870-F1
#
_entry.id   AF-M3C870-F1
#
_cell.length_a   1.000
_cell.length_b   1.000
_cell.length_c   1.000
_cell.angle_alpha   90.00
_cell.angle_beta   90.00
_cell.angle_gamma   90.00
#
_symmetry.space_group_name_H-M   'P 1'
#
loop_
_entity.id
_entity.type
_entity.pdbx_description
1 polymer ?
#
loop_
_entity_poly.entity_id
_entity_poly.type
_entity_poly.pdbx_seq_one_letter_code
_entity_poly.pdbx_strand_id
1 'polypeptide(L)'
;MSFIAKRAALQATRAVRQPTLRRTYADALSSAEQAEKKNVLAKGARRDPELYILLTIMTGAFGLAGWHFSRNPTSSSSENPVAQVEHSEPWKTGKDARYQYHPGGDPSRGKKDAPSALNEVIIPNVNLPKELHEKYNKWGKEGY
;
A
#
# COMPACT_ATOMS: atom_id res chain seq x y z
N MET A 1 10.76 -54.58 34.68
CA MET A 1 11.69 -53.82 33.81
C MET A 1 11.05 -53.70 32.44
N SER A 2 10.68 -52.48 32.04
CA SER A 2 9.72 -52.18 30.97
C SER A 2 10.35 -52.16 29.57
N PHE A 3 9.48 -52.27 28.57
CA PHE A 3 9.73 -52.63 27.16
C PHE A 3 10.60 -51.66 26.35
N ILE A 4 11.41 -52.23 25.45
CA ILE A 4 12.05 -51.55 24.31
C ILE A 4 11.06 -51.54 23.14
N ALA A 5 10.73 -50.35 22.64
CA ALA A 5 10.14 -50.19 21.30
C ALA A 5 10.70 -48.94 20.64
N LYS A 6 11.64 -49.13 19.72
CA LYS A 6 12.09 -48.13 18.75
C LYS A 6 11.07 -48.09 17.62
N ARG A 7 10.45 -46.94 17.30
CA ARG A 7 9.82 -46.72 15.99
C ARG A 7 10.02 -45.30 15.47
N ALA A 8 10.25 -45.27 14.17
CA ALA A 8 10.88 -44.24 13.36
C ALA A 8 10.04 -42.97 13.14
N ALA A 9 10.77 -41.90 12.81
CA ALA A 9 10.29 -40.63 12.30
C ALA A 9 9.63 -40.74 10.92
N LEU A 10 8.62 -39.91 10.68
CA LEU A 10 8.16 -39.53 9.34
C LEU A 10 8.01 -38.01 9.31
N GLN A 11 9.03 -37.32 8.80
CA GLN A 11 8.89 -35.96 8.30
C GLN A 11 8.31 -36.03 6.89
N ALA A 12 7.11 -35.47 6.68
CA ALA A 12 6.51 -35.33 5.36
C ALA A 12 6.80 -33.93 4.81
N THR A 13 7.82 -33.79 3.97
CA THR A 13 8.02 -32.59 3.15
C THR A 13 7.23 -32.71 1.85
N ARG A 14 6.18 -31.90 1.69
CA ARG A 14 5.43 -31.77 0.43
C ARG A 14 6.17 -30.80 -0.49
N ALA A 15 6.83 -31.31 -1.52
CA ALA A 15 7.43 -30.49 -2.57
C ALA A 15 6.34 -29.85 -3.45
N VAL A 16 6.28 -28.52 -3.48
CA VAL A 16 5.42 -27.74 -4.38
C VAL A 16 6.09 -27.68 -5.76
N ARG A 17 5.48 -28.32 -6.76
CA ARG A 17 5.89 -28.17 -8.17
C ARG A 17 5.38 -26.83 -8.70
N GLN A 18 6.28 -25.94 -9.06
CA GLN A 18 5.95 -24.69 -9.77
C GLN A 18 5.49 -24.98 -11.21
N PRO A 19 4.48 -24.29 -11.75
CA PRO A 19 4.07 -24.44 -13.13
C PRO A 19 5.13 -23.84 -14.07
N THR A 20 5.56 -24.61 -15.07
CA THR A 20 6.37 -24.11 -16.19
C THR A 20 5.49 -23.21 -17.06
N LEU A 21 5.84 -21.92 -17.13
CA LEU A 21 5.18 -20.96 -18.02
C LEU A 21 5.36 -21.43 -19.47
N ARG A 22 4.24 -21.77 -20.14
CA ARG A 22 4.22 -22.14 -21.56
C ARG A 22 4.42 -20.88 -22.40
N ARG A 23 5.58 -20.77 -23.05
CA ARG A 23 5.89 -19.75 -24.06
C ARG A 23 4.84 -19.84 -25.17
N THR A 24 4.05 -18.79 -25.37
CA THR A 24 3.02 -18.77 -26.40
C THR A 24 3.62 -18.29 -27.73
N TYR A 25 3.08 -18.70 -28.88
CA TYR A 25 3.56 -18.25 -30.20
C TYR A 25 3.49 -16.72 -30.39
N ALA A 26 2.65 -16.02 -29.61
CA ALA A 26 2.61 -14.57 -29.54
C ALA A 26 3.91 -13.96 -28.99
N ASP A 27 4.58 -14.63 -28.04
CA ASP A 27 5.91 -14.22 -27.56
C ASP A 27 6.98 -14.41 -28.64
N ALA A 28 6.85 -15.43 -29.50
CA ALA A 28 7.80 -15.69 -30.58
C ALA A 28 7.67 -14.69 -31.73
N LEU A 29 6.44 -14.37 -32.14
CA LEU A 29 6.16 -13.34 -33.16
C LEU A 29 6.55 -11.95 -32.69
N SER A 30 6.22 -11.58 -31.45
CA SER A 30 6.66 -10.32 -30.87
C SER A 30 8.18 -10.25 -30.72
N SER A 31 8.86 -11.37 -30.40
CA SER A 31 10.32 -11.43 -30.36
C SER A 31 10.96 -11.27 -31.74
N ALA A 32 10.37 -11.86 -32.79
CA ALA A 32 10.84 -11.74 -34.17
C ALA A 32 10.62 -10.33 -34.74
N GLU A 33 9.45 -9.75 -34.52
CA GLU A 33 9.13 -8.37 -34.90
C GLU A 33 10.01 -7.36 -34.13
N GLN A 34 10.31 -7.63 -32.85
CA GLN A 34 11.28 -6.84 -32.10
C GLN A 34 12.70 -6.98 -32.63
N ALA A 35 13.11 -8.16 -33.11
CA ALA A 35 14.45 -8.37 -33.69
C ALA A 35 14.63 -7.56 -34.98
N GLU A 36 13.63 -7.58 -35.87
CA GLU A 36 13.57 -6.74 -37.08
C GLU A 36 13.66 -5.24 -36.74
N LYS A 37 12.85 -4.78 -35.78
CA LYS A 37 12.85 -3.37 -35.33
C LYS A 37 14.18 -2.95 -34.69
N LYS A 38 14.82 -3.83 -33.91
CA LYS A 38 16.15 -3.60 -33.33
C LYS A 38 17.22 -3.44 -34.41
N ASN A 39 17.14 -4.20 -35.49
CA ASN A 39 18.07 -4.10 -36.62
C ASN A 39 17.93 -2.76 -37.37
N VAL A 40 16.70 -2.27 -37.55
CA VAL A 40 16.43 -0.96 -38.16
C VAL A 40 16.93 0.18 -37.27
N LEU A 41 16.65 0.12 -35.96
CA LEU A 41 17.11 1.11 -34.98
C LEU A 41 18.65 1.13 -34.88
N ALA A 42 19.30 -0.04 -34.85
CA ALA A 42 20.75 -0.14 -34.82
C ALA A 42 21.39 0.39 -36.11
N LYS A 43 20.75 0.18 -37.27
CA LYS A 43 21.21 0.72 -38.56
C LYS A 43 21.05 2.24 -38.63
N GLY A 44 19.97 2.79 -38.06
CA GLY A 44 19.78 4.23 -37.90
C GLY A 44 20.78 4.86 -36.94
N ALA A 45 20.99 4.27 -35.77
CA ALA A 45 21.95 4.75 -34.76
C ALA A 45 23.41 4.70 -35.26
N ARG A 46 23.77 3.72 -36.10
CA ARG A 46 25.10 3.66 -36.75
C ARG A 46 25.31 4.73 -37.81
N ARG A 47 24.23 5.25 -38.40
CA ARG A 47 24.29 6.28 -39.44
C ARG A 47 24.41 7.68 -38.82
N ASP A 48 23.70 7.91 -37.72
CA ASP A 48 23.68 9.19 -37.00
C ASP A 48 24.15 9.00 -35.55
N PRO A 49 25.44 9.28 -35.24
CA PRO A 49 26.01 9.02 -33.92
C PRO A 49 25.38 9.86 -32.79
N GLU A 50 24.69 10.96 -33.14
CA GLU A 50 23.94 11.81 -32.22
C GLU A 50 22.79 11.07 -31.52
N LEU A 51 22.23 10.03 -32.17
CA LEU A 51 21.18 9.21 -31.58
C LEU A 51 21.66 8.44 -30.33
N TYR A 52 22.95 8.12 -30.21
CA TYR A 52 23.48 7.52 -29.00
C TYR A 52 23.50 8.51 -27.83
N ILE A 53 23.79 9.79 -28.09
CA ILE A 53 23.79 10.84 -27.08
C ILE A 53 22.35 11.12 -26.62
N LEU A 54 21.40 11.16 -27.55
CA LEU A 54 19.99 11.31 -27.19
C LEU A 54 19.50 10.11 -26.36
N LEU A 55 19.87 8.90 -26.76
CA LEU A 55 19.50 7.67 -26.04
C LEU A 55 20.06 7.65 -24.61
N THR A 56 21.33 8.05 -24.40
CA THR A 56 21.92 8.10 -23.05
C THR A 56 21.24 9.13 -22.15
N ILE A 57 20.86 10.29 -22.68
CA ILE A 57 20.13 11.31 -21.90
C ILE A 57 18.74 10.80 -21.53
N MET A 58 17.99 10.23 -22.48
CA MET A 58 16.65 9.72 -22.21
C MET A 58 16.67 8.56 -21.21
N THR A 59 17.57 7.59 -21.40
CA THR A 59 17.70 6.45 -20.48
C THR A 59 18.17 6.88 -19.09
N GLY A 60 19.06 7.88 -19.00
CA GLY A 60 19.47 8.49 -17.73
C GLY A 60 18.31 9.18 -17.01
N ALA A 61 17.54 10.02 -17.70
CA ALA A 61 16.39 10.73 -17.13
C ALA A 61 15.30 9.75 -16.67
N PHE A 62 14.89 8.79 -17.51
CA PHE A 62 13.88 7.80 -17.15
C PHE A 62 14.37 6.82 -16.08
N GLY A 63 15.66 6.48 -16.06
CA GLY A 63 16.26 5.64 -15.02
C GLY A 63 16.23 6.32 -13.65
N LEU A 64 16.63 7.60 -13.59
CA LEU A 64 16.58 8.39 -12.35
C LEU A 64 15.15 8.63 -11.87
N ALA A 65 14.24 8.99 -12.78
CA ALA A 65 12.82 9.14 -12.45
C ALA A 65 12.22 7.83 -11.95
N GLY A 66 12.47 6.72 -12.66
CA GLY A 66 12.01 5.39 -12.28
C GLY A 66 12.57 4.93 -10.93
N TRP A 67 13.85 5.19 -10.66
CA TRP A 67 14.46 4.91 -9.36
C TRP A 67 13.83 5.74 -8.24
N HIS A 68 13.60 7.03 -8.47
CA HIS A 68 12.97 7.92 -7.51
C HIS A 68 11.53 7.47 -7.21
N PHE A 69 10.71 7.22 -8.23
CA PHE A 69 9.33 6.75 -8.05
C PHE A 69 9.25 5.33 -7.48
N SER A 70 10.23 4.47 -7.74
CA SER A 70 10.30 3.15 -7.12
C SER A 70 10.61 3.21 -5.62
N ARG A 71 11.41 4.17 -5.17
CA ARG A 71 11.74 4.35 -3.74
C ARG A 71 10.71 5.16 -2.99
N ASN A 72 10.06 6.08 -3.69
CA ASN A 72 9.03 6.95 -3.16
C ASN A 72 7.74 6.68 -3.93
N PRO A 73 7.05 5.57 -3.62
CA PRO A 73 5.73 5.33 -4.19
C PRO A 73 4.86 6.54 -3.84
N THR A 74 4.37 7.24 -4.86
CA THR A 74 3.44 8.35 -4.68
C THR A 74 2.16 7.78 -4.11
N SER A 75 2.05 7.75 -2.78
CA SER A 75 0.78 7.43 -2.12
C SER A 75 -0.22 8.52 -2.45
N SER A 76 -1.41 8.12 -2.90
CA SER A 76 -2.49 9.04 -3.25
C SER A 76 -3.11 9.71 -2.02
N SER A 77 -2.75 9.29 -0.80
CA SER A 77 -3.28 9.86 0.44
C SER A 77 -2.23 10.76 1.10
N SER A 78 -2.60 12.01 1.39
CA SER A 78 -1.80 12.93 2.21
C SER A 78 -1.88 12.60 3.71
N GLU A 79 -2.20 11.36 4.05
CA GLU A 79 -2.23 10.91 5.44
C GLU A 79 -0.80 10.66 5.91
N ASN A 80 -0.42 11.37 6.97
CA ASN A 80 0.82 11.08 7.65
C ASN A 80 0.53 9.96 8.66
N PRO A 81 1.23 8.81 8.62
CA PRO A 81 1.07 7.77 9.62
C PRO A 81 1.44 8.33 11.00
N VAL A 82 0.43 8.50 11.86
CA VAL A 82 0.64 8.99 13.22
C VAL A 82 0.83 7.82 14.16
N ALA A 83 1.91 7.84 14.95
CA ALA A 83 2.17 6.82 15.95
C ALA A 83 1.06 6.80 17.01
N GLN A 84 0.45 5.62 17.16
CA GLN A 84 -0.46 5.33 18.26
C GLN A 84 0.32 5.28 19.58
N VAL A 85 -0.32 5.75 20.65
CA VAL A 85 0.22 5.65 22.01
C VAL A 85 0.16 4.19 22.47
N GLU A 86 1.28 3.68 22.97
CA GLU A 86 1.35 2.33 23.54
C GLU A 86 0.35 2.17 24.71
N HIS A 87 -0.37 1.05 24.73
CA HIS A 87 -1.42 0.74 25.73
C HIS A 87 -2.68 1.60 25.67
N SER A 88 -2.86 2.46 24.65
CA SER A 88 -4.09 3.23 24.47
C SER A 88 -5.26 2.41 23.91
N GLU A 89 -5.13 1.07 23.84
CA GLU A 89 -6.22 0.26 23.34
C GLU A 89 -7.38 0.22 24.35
N PRO A 90 -8.64 0.40 23.89
CA PRO A 90 -9.82 0.46 24.73
C PRO A 90 -9.96 -0.71 25.71
N TRP A 91 -9.65 -1.92 25.25
CA TRP A 91 -9.76 -3.16 26.03
C TRP A 91 -8.66 -3.31 27.09
N LYS A 92 -7.55 -2.56 27.01
CA LYS A 92 -6.49 -2.58 28.03
C LYS A 92 -6.71 -1.52 29.11
N THR A 93 -7.28 -0.36 28.75
CA THR A 93 -7.44 0.76 29.69
C THR A 93 -8.78 0.74 30.43
N GLY A 94 -9.79 0.02 29.92
CA GLY A 94 -11.11 -0.09 30.56
C GLY A 94 -11.87 1.24 30.66
N LYS A 95 -11.40 2.26 29.93
CA LYS A 95 -12.00 3.59 29.81
C LYS A 95 -12.47 3.80 28.36
N ASP A 96 -13.01 4.99 28.11
CA ASP A 96 -13.62 5.44 26.87
C ASP A 96 -12.95 4.88 25.60
N ALA A 97 -13.75 4.42 24.64
CA ALA A 97 -13.34 3.47 23.61
C ALA A 97 -12.47 4.05 22.48
N ARG A 98 -11.83 5.20 22.70
CA ARG A 98 -11.05 5.93 21.69
C ARG A 98 -9.57 5.66 21.87
N TYR A 99 -8.89 5.35 20.77
CA TYR A 99 -7.43 5.27 20.75
C TYR A 99 -6.79 6.64 20.98
N GLN A 100 -5.55 6.65 21.46
CA GLN A 100 -4.79 7.88 21.63
C GLN A 100 -3.59 7.90 20.70
N TYR A 101 -3.22 9.09 20.23
CA TYR A 101 -2.09 9.28 19.34
C TYR A 101 -1.22 10.47 19.76
N HIS A 102 0.04 10.45 19.31
CA HIS A 102 0.97 11.56 19.50
C HIS A 102 0.88 12.52 18.31
N PRO A 103 0.47 13.79 18.49
CA PRO A 103 0.29 14.71 17.38
C PRO A 103 1.61 14.95 16.63
N GLY A 104 1.63 14.63 15.34
CA GLY A 104 2.84 14.72 14.51
C GLY A 104 3.88 13.62 14.76
N GLY A 105 3.50 12.53 15.45
CA GLY A 105 4.39 11.39 15.70
C GLY A 105 5.47 11.65 16.76
N ASP A 106 5.40 12.77 17.48
CA ASP A 106 6.38 13.17 18.50
C ASP A 106 5.92 12.74 19.90
N PRO A 107 6.60 11.78 20.56
CA PRO A 107 6.21 11.28 21.89
C PRO A 107 6.29 12.33 23.00
N SER A 108 7.08 13.39 22.79
CA SER A 108 7.22 14.49 23.77
C SER A 108 5.97 15.38 23.82
N ARG A 109 5.14 15.36 22.76
CA ARG A 109 3.89 16.09 22.71
C ARG A 109 2.79 15.28 23.40
N GLY A 110 1.95 15.98 24.16
CA GLY A 110 0.84 15.39 24.91
C GLY A 110 -0.09 14.52 24.04
N LYS A 111 -0.71 13.53 24.67
CA LYS A 111 -1.60 12.55 24.02
C LYS A 111 -2.90 13.22 23.60
N LYS A 112 -3.39 12.93 22.39
CA LYS A 112 -4.71 13.35 21.91
C LYS A 112 -5.57 12.14 21.58
N ASP A 113 -6.87 12.27 21.84
CA ASP A 113 -7.83 11.22 21.50
C ASP A 113 -8.08 11.23 19.98
N ALA A 114 -8.16 10.03 19.42
CA ALA A 114 -8.51 9.80 18.03
C ALA A 114 -9.94 10.26 17.74
N PRO A 115 -10.23 10.70 16.51
CA PRO A 115 -11.61 10.87 16.07
C PRO A 115 -12.38 9.55 16.26
N SER A 116 -13.68 9.66 16.55
CA SER A 116 -14.54 8.50 16.76
C SER A 116 -14.50 7.57 15.55
N ALA A 117 -14.49 6.25 15.79
CA ALA A 117 -14.56 5.24 14.72
C ALA A 117 -15.90 5.26 13.97
N LEU A 118 -16.93 5.86 14.56
CA LEU A 118 -18.20 6.13 13.89
C LEU A 118 -18.11 7.48 13.17
N ASN A 119 -18.36 7.48 11.86
CA ASN A 119 -18.47 8.71 11.07
C ASN A 119 -19.61 9.58 11.62
N GLU A 120 -19.26 10.61 12.37
CA GLU A 120 -20.18 11.66 12.81
C GLU A 120 -20.07 12.83 11.84
N VAL A 121 -21.16 13.11 11.13
CA VAL A 121 -21.26 14.30 10.27
C VAL A 121 -21.88 15.41 11.10
N ILE A 122 -21.02 16.21 11.74
CA ILE A 122 -21.44 17.45 12.40
C ILE A 122 -21.61 18.50 11.29
N ILE A 123 -22.84 18.94 11.06
CA ILE A 123 -23.13 20.02 10.09
C ILE A 123 -23.23 21.34 10.86
N PRO A 124 -22.17 22.16 10.90
CA PRO A 124 -22.23 23.45 11.59
C PRO A 124 -23.09 24.45 10.79
N ASN A 125 -23.87 25.28 11.50
CA ASN A 125 -24.64 26.42 10.97
C ASN A 125 -25.70 26.07 9.92
N VAL A 126 -26.63 25.18 10.25
CA VAL A 126 -27.89 25.05 9.50
C VAL A 126 -28.95 26.02 10.05
N ASN A 127 -29.46 26.92 9.21
CA ASN A 127 -30.68 27.69 9.51
C ASN A 127 -31.93 26.82 9.23
N LEU A 128 -31.97 25.62 9.80
CA LEU A 128 -33.07 24.69 9.64
C LEU A 128 -34.12 24.94 10.75
N PRO A 129 -35.42 24.95 10.42
CA PRO A 129 -36.48 24.99 11.43
C PRO A 129 -36.32 23.88 12.46
N LYS A 130 -36.64 24.17 13.73
CA LYS A 130 -36.45 23.29 14.89
C LYS A 130 -36.99 21.86 14.68
N GLU A 131 -38.11 21.74 13.97
CA GLU A 131 -38.76 20.47 13.67
C GLU A 131 -37.89 19.52 12.82
N LEU A 132 -37.17 20.04 11.82
CA LEU A 132 -36.29 19.24 10.98
C LEU A 132 -34.98 18.90 11.70
N HIS A 133 -34.50 19.82 12.54
CA HIS A 133 -33.36 19.57 13.39
C HIS A 133 -33.64 18.41 14.34
N GLU A 134 -34.78 18.41 15.04
CA GLU A 134 -35.13 17.30 15.92
C GLU A 134 -35.41 16.00 15.15
N LYS A 135 -35.94 16.04 13.92
CA LYS A 135 -36.22 14.83 13.12
C LYS A 135 -34.95 14.09 12.65
N TYR A 136 -33.95 14.83 12.16
CA TYR A 136 -32.74 14.25 11.58
C TYR A 136 -31.53 14.25 12.53
N ASN A 137 -31.62 14.92 13.69
CA ASN A 137 -30.59 14.85 14.72
C ASN A 137 -30.65 13.48 15.41
N LYS A 138 -29.53 12.77 15.33
CA LYS A 138 -29.33 11.43 15.90
C LYS A 138 -28.92 11.49 17.37
N TRP A 139 -28.41 12.62 17.86
CA TRP A 139 -27.85 12.76 19.19
C TRP A 139 -28.89 13.25 20.21
N GLY A 140 -28.96 12.59 21.38
CA GLY A 140 -29.82 12.99 22.51
C GLY A 140 -31.22 12.37 22.53
N LYS A 141 -31.47 11.28 21.78
CA LYS A 141 -32.73 10.52 21.83
C LYS A 141 -32.50 9.15 22.46
N GLU A 142 -33.39 8.71 23.35
CA GLU A 142 -33.25 7.40 23.97
C GLU A 142 -33.29 6.27 22.92
N GLY A 143 -32.21 5.50 22.86
CA GLY A 143 -32.04 4.35 21.97
C GLY A 143 -30.88 4.43 20.96
N TYR A 144 -30.10 5.52 20.94
CA TYR A 144 -28.81 5.63 20.23
C TYR A 144 -27.73 6.29 21.07
#